data_AF-A0A844I971-F1
#
_entry.id   AF-A0A844I971-F1
#
_cell.length_a   1.000
_cell.length_b   1.000
_cell.length_c   1.000
_cell.angle_alpha   90.00
_cell.angle_beta   90.00
_cell.angle_gamma   90.00
#
_symmetry.space_group_name_H-M   'P 1'
#
loop_
_entity.id
_entity.type
_entity.pdbx_description
1 polymer ?
#
loop_
_entity_poly.entity_id
_entity_poly.type
_entity_poly.pdbx_seq_one_letter_code
_entity_poly.pdbx_strand_id
1 'polypeptide(L)' 'MEKIELELDRLTFERAKTIAIVNQSTLSELITQVIERLAEIQEKKDPLMGLYADVPEIVDEIVVEAMEKRGYS' A
#
# COMPACT_ATOMS: atom_id res chain seq x y z
N MET A 1 -5.91 19.67 -15.89
CA MET A 1 -5.85 19.55 -14.43
C MET A 1 -7.27 19.44 -13.92
N GLU A 2 -7.56 18.41 -13.15
CA GLU A 2 -8.85 18.25 -12.48
C GLU A 2 -8.71 18.68 -11.01
N LYS A 3 -9.81 19.15 -10.41
CA LYS A 3 -9.86 19.55 -9.01
C LYS A 3 -10.56 18.46 -8.21
N ILE A 4 -9.99 18.11 -7.06
CA ILE A 4 -10.60 17.20 -6.10
C ILE A 4 -10.86 17.93 -4.78
N GLU A 5 -11.95 17.57 -4.11
CA GLU A 5 -12.21 17.95 -2.72
C GLU A 5 -11.99 16.71 -1.85
N LEU A 6 -11.30 16.90 -0.73
CA LEU A 6 -10.91 15.82 0.18
C LEU A 6 -11.32 16.19 1.60
N GLU A 7 -12.03 15.29 2.26
CA GLU A 7 -12.35 15.39 3.68
C GLU A 7 -11.39 14.49 4.46
N LEU A 8 -10.70 15.08 5.44
CA LEU A 8 -9.74 14.39 6.29
C LEU A 8 -10.09 14.69 7.75
N ASP A 9 -9.89 13.71 8.62
CA ASP A 9 -9.93 14.00 10.04
C ASP A 9 -8.82 14.98 10.42
N ARG A 10 -9.06 15.72 11.50
CA ARG A 10 -8.17 16.78 11.96
C ARG A 10 -6.74 16.29 12.20
N LEU A 11 -6.57 15.10 12.76
CA LEU A 11 -5.25 14.58 13.10
C LEU A 11 -4.46 14.25 11.82
N THR A 12 -5.10 13.60 10.87
CA THR A 12 -4.50 13.29 9.56
C THR A 12 -4.16 14.56 8.79
N PHE A 13 -5.03 15.57 8.82
CA PHE A 13 -4.78 16.86 8.18
C PHE A 13 -3.57 17.60 8.77
N GLU A 14 -3.43 17.64 10.11
CA GLU A 14 -2.26 18.24 10.74
C GLU A 14 -0.96 17.50 10.39
N ARG A 15 -0.98 16.16 10.41
CA ARG A 15 0.17 15.34 10.01
C ARG A 15 0.59 15.62 8.57
N ALA A 16 -0.36 15.67 7.64
CA ALA A 16 -0.10 15.98 6.24
C ALA A 16 0.55 17.36 6.08
N LYS A 17 0.07 18.38 6.82
CA LYS A 17 0.68 19.71 6.82
C LYS A 17 2.11 19.69 7.35
N THR A 18 2.37 19.02 8.46
CA THR A 18 3.72 18.91 9.02
C THR A 18 4.69 18.26 8.02
N ILE A 19 4.27 17.17 7.38
CA ILE A 19 5.10 16.47 6.38
C ILE A 19 5.37 17.37 5.17
N ALA A 20 4.34 18.08 4.68
CA ALA A 20 4.49 18.99 3.55
C ALA A 20 5.52 20.10 3.84
N ILE A 21 5.47 20.69 5.05
CA ILE A 21 6.44 21.70 5.52
C ILE A 21 7.86 21.13 5.57
N VAL A 22 8.04 19.95 6.15
CA VAL A 22 9.36 19.30 6.25
C VAL A 22 9.95 19.04 4.86
N ASN A 23 9.10 18.65 3.91
CA ASN A 23 9.48 18.38 2.53
C ASN A 23 9.57 19.65 1.66
N GLN A 24 9.38 20.85 2.25
CA GLN A 24 9.33 22.14 1.54
C GLN A 24 8.37 22.13 0.34
N SER A 25 7.21 21.50 0.53
CA SER A 25 6.21 21.25 -0.50
C SER A 25 4.83 21.73 -0.06
N THR A 26 3.95 21.93 -1.02
CA THR A 26 2.51 22.13 -0.77
C THR A 26 1.82 20.80 -0.49
N LEU A 27 0.64 20.84 0.14
CA LEU A 27 -0.18 19.64 0.32
C LEU A 27 -0.53 18.96 -1.00
N SER A 28 -0.80 19.73 -2.06
CA SER A 28 -1.10 19.17 -3.38
C SER A 28 0.08 18.41 -3.94
N GLU A 29 1.30 18.97 -3.84
CA GLU A 29 2.51 18.30 -4.31
C GLU A 29 2.82 17.05 -3.50
N LEU A 30 2.65 17.09 -2.17
CA LEU A 30 2.79 15.93 -1.31
C LEU A 30 1.81 14.81 -1.70
N ILE A 31 0.54 15.15 -1.93
CA ILE A 31 -0.48 14.18 -2.36
C ILE A 31 -0.09 13.55 -3.71
N THR A 32 0.34 14.36 -4.68
CA THR A 32 0.81 13.86 -5.98
C THR A 32 1.98 12.89 -5.81
N GLN A 33 3.01 13.26 -5.04
CA GLN A 33 4.18 12.41 -4.79
C GLN A 33 3.81 11.08 -4.11
N VAL A 34 2.88 11.12 -3.15
CA VAL A 34 2.39 9.91 -2.48
C VAL A 34 1.65 9.01 -3.46
N ILE A 35 0.79 9.57 -4.32
CA ILE A 35 0.07 8.81 -5.35
C ILE A 35 1.04 8.17 -6.34
N GLU A 36 2.01 8.93 -6.86
CA GLU A 36 3.05 8.43 -7.76
C GLU A 36 3.84 7.27 -7.11
N ARG A 37 4.22 7.43 -5.85
CA ARG A 37 4.93 6.38 -5.11
C ARG A 37 4.08 5.12 -4.93
N LEU A 38 2.80 5.28 -4.64
CA LEU A 38 1.87 4.15 -4.51
C LEU A 38 1.66 3.44 -5.86
N ALA A 39 1.58 4.19 -6.95
CA ALA A 39 1.48 3.65 -8.30
C ALA A 39 2.76 2.87 -8.67
N GLU A 40 3.95 3.42 -8.43
CA GLU A 40 5.21 2.70 -8.64
C GLU A 40 5.29 1.40 -7.84
N ILE A 41 4.81 1.40 -6.58
CA ILE A 41 4.80 0.19 -5.74
C ILE A 41 3.84 -0.85 -6.33
N GLN A 42 2.69 -0.43 -6.86
CA GLN A 42 1.75 -1.33 -7.52
C GLN A 42 2.31 -1.88 -8.83
N GLU A 43 2.97 -1.07 -9.64
CA GLU A 43 3.62 -1.53 -10.88
C GLU A 43 4.82 -2.46 -10.60
N LYS A 44 5.56 -2.20 -9.52
CA LYS A 44 6.69 -3.06 -9.07
C LYS A 44 6.22 -4.31 -8.33
N LYS A 45 4.99 -4.35 -7.83
CA LYS A 45 4.32 -5.61 -7.49
C LYS A 45 4.00 -6.31 -8.82
N ASP A 46 5.03 -7.01 -9.28
CA ASP A 46 5.08 -7.98 -10.36
C ASP A 46 3.68 -8.47 -10.80
N PRO A 47 3.35 -8.48 -12.11
CA PRO A 47 2.14 -9.11 -12.65
C PRO A 47 1.87 -10.52 -12.09
N LEU A 48 2.89 -11.20 -11.56
CA LEU A 48 2.80 -12.47 -10.86
C LEU A 48 2.06 -12.40 -9.50
N MET A 49 1.99 -11.26 -8.81
CA MET A 49 1.19 -11.13 -7.57
C MET A 49 -0.32 -11.17 -7.83
N GLY A 50 -0.76 -10.80 -9.04
CA GLY A 50 -2.15 -10.97 -9.48
C GLY A 50 -2.55 -12.43 -9.72
N LEU A 51 -1.58 -13.33 -9.96
CA LEU A 51 -1.84 -14.77 -10.13
C LEU A 51 -2.13 -15.48 -8.80
N TYR A 52 -1.70 -14.92 -7.66
CA TYR A 52 -1.92 -15.49 -6.33
C TYR A 52 -3.00 -14.76 -5.51
N ALA A 53 -3.51 -13.63 -6.01
CA ALA A 53 -4.58 -12.88 -5.35
C ALA A 53 -5.93 -13.64 -5.36
N ASP A 54 -6.15 -14.47 -6.39
CA ASP A 54 -7.36 -15.30 -6.54
C ASP A 54 -7.21 -16.72 -5.98
N VAL A 55 -6.12 -17.05 -5.28
CA VAL A 55 -5.97 -18.38 -4.69
C VAL A 55 -5.58 -18.35 -3.21
N PRO A 56 -6.49 -17.90 -2.32
CA PRO A 56 -6.34 -18.07 -0.88
C PRO A 56 -6.18 -19.55 -0.48
N GLU A 57 -6.82 -20.47 -1.22
CA GLU A 57 -6.90 -21.89 -0.85
C GLU A 57 -5.57 -22.65 -1.00
N ILE A 58 -4.71 -22.26 -1.95
CA ILE A 58 -3.43 -22.98 -2.18
C ILE A 58 -2.34 -22.57 -1.19
N VAL A 59 -2.41 -21.34 -0.64
CA VAL A 59 -1.41 -20.88 0.33
C VAL A 59 -1.57 -21.63 1.67
N ASP A 60 -2.81 -21.90 2.08
CA ASP A 60 -3.09 -22.66 3.30
C ASP A 60 -2.61 -24.12 3.20
N GLU A 61 -2.82 -24.80 2.08
CA GLU A 61 -2.36 -26.20 1.91
C GLU A 61 -0.83 -26.32 1.93
N ILE A 62 -0.11 -25.37 1.31
CA ILE A 62 1.37 -25.39 1.28
C ILE A 62 1.94 -25.11 2.68
N VAL A 63 1.30 -24.23 3.46
CA VAL A 63 1.73 -23.93 4.84
C VAL A 63 1.45 -25.11 5.77
N VAL A 64 0.29 -25.76 5.64
CA VAL A 64 -0.07 -26.95 6.42
C VAL A 64 0.88 -28.12 6.12
N GLU A 65 1.16 -28.42 4.85
CA GLU A 65 2.07 -29.50 4.47
C GLU A 65 3.51 -29.23 4.96
N ALA A 66 3.95 -27.96 4.95
CA ALA A 66 5.26 -27.57 5.47
C ALA A 66 5.37 -27.66 7.01
N MET A 67 4.27 -27.46 7.73
CA MET A 67 4.20 -27.59 9.19
C MET A 67 4.19 -29.07 9.63
N GLU A 68 3.44 -29.91 8.94
CA GLU A 68 3.40 -31.36 9.17
C GLU A 68 4.78 -32.02 8.95
N LYS A 69 5.48 -31.60 7.88
CA LYS A 69 6.82 -32.12 7.55
C LYS A 69 7.90 -31.70 8.56
N ARG A 70 7.65 -30.67 9.35
CA ARG A 70 8.52 -30.21 10.45
C ARG A 70 8.10 -30.76 11.82
N GLY A 71 7.06 -31.61 11.88
CA GLY A 71 6.62 -32.27 13.11
C GLY A 71 5.87 -31.36 14.09
N TYR A 72 5.35 -30.22 13.61
CA TYR A 72 4.43 -29.41 14.39
C TYR A 72 3.00 -29.89 14.09
N SER A 73 2.38 -30.61 15.05
CA SER A 73 0.94 -30.89 15.04
C SER A 73 0.17 -29.84 15.82
#